data_AF-A0A9X3WZ36-F1
#
_entry.id   AF-A0A9X3WZ36-F1
#
_cell.length_a   1.000
_cell.length_b   1.000
_cell.length_c   1.000
_cell.angle_alpha   90.00
_cell.angle_beta   90.00
_cell.angle_gamma   90.00
#
_symmetry.space_group_name_H-M   'P 1'
#
loop_
_entity.id
_entity.type
_entity.pdbx_description
1 polymer ?
#
loop_
_entity_poly.entity_id
_entity_poly.type
_entity_poly.pdbx_seq_one_letter_code
_entity_poly.pdbx_strand_id
1 'polypeptide(L)'
;MIPEGSALAAGARSLLDVWGEAELSALVERSAVELAGAADRWSMGSREVCAYRVVLTVSATDHVLLTAQPNLLSTVRDAFAAAARTPETELESLSLVLALPPTGVGFHRHAYRDAPMARAEPPPPPAAVLSGAAELCKARKNRDAEGILRRASMEQSYVQAAARSMRRFLLRLDPADFARIERDPPLAESLLSAVRDAAATADDPASAIHFGLRLDGPLPELLDPEARLALSLAEKGVACVPVARLEGKSVLAAMGSSGVVLVEVASGGQGTATRGGEVKVSRLRVPEGALATAEGADNVSVQIVAALGAAKIR
;
A
#
# COMPACT_ATOMS: atom_id res chain seq x y z
N MET A 1 -5.18 -1.77 -38.17
CA MET A 1 -5.45 -0.48 -37.52
C MET A 1 -4.49 -0.41 -36.33
N ILE A 2 -3.53 0.51 -36.37
CA ILE A 2 -2.57 0.69 -35.28
C ILE A 2 -3.35 1.29 -34.10
N PRO A 3 -3.32 0.71 -32.89
CA PRO A 3 -3.97 1.31 -31.73
C PRO A 3 -3.47 2.76 -31.54
N GLU A 4 -4.37 3.73 -31.37
CA GLU A 4 -4.01 5.16 -31.32
C GLU A 4 -2.92 5.47 -30.27
N GLY A 5 -2.95 4.76 -29.14
CA GLY A 5 -1.89 4.85 -28.11
C GLY A 5 -0.49 4.47 -28.61
N SER A 6 -0.38 3.51 -29.54
CA SER A 6 0.90 3.10 -30.11
C SER A 6 1.46 4.08 -31.15
N ALA A 7 0.59 4.83 -31.84
CA ALA A 7 1.03 5.93 -32.71
C ALA A 7 1.56 7.11 -31.87
N LEU A 8 0.88 7.43 -30.78
CA LEU A 8 1.30 8.50 -29.85
C LEU A 8 2.63 8.16 -29.18
N ALA A 9 2.82 6.92 -28.73
CA ALA A 9 4.08 6.43 -28.17
C ALA A 9 5.25 6.58 -29.17
N ALA A 10 5.03 6.21 -30.43
CA ALA A 10 6.04 6.35 -31.47
C ALA A 10 6.41 7.81 -31.72
N GLY A 11 5.43 8.72 -31.76
CA GLY A 11 5.65 10.16 -31.90
C GLY A 11 6.44 10.75 -30.73
N ALA A 12 6.04 10.45 -29.50
CA ALA A 12 6.74 10.90 -28.29
C ALA A 12 8.19 10.38 -28.25
N ARG A 13 8.40 9.11 -28.59
CA ARG A 13 9.74 8.50 -28.71
C ARG A 13 10.62 9.25 -29.71
N SER A 14 10.12 9.49 -30.93
CA SER A 14 10.89 10.22 -31.95
C SER A 14 11.23 11.65 -31.55
N LEU A 15 10.37 12.33 -30.79
CA LEU A 15 10.66 13.66 -30.26
C LEU A 15 11.78 13.61 -29.20
N LEU A 16 11.73 12.65 -28.28
CA LEU A 16 12.78 12.44 -27.28
C LEU A 16 14.13 12.13 -27.93
N ASP A 17 14.15 11.31 -28.99
CA ASP A 17 15.37 11.04 -29.77
C ASP A 17 15.95 12.33 -30.38
N VAL A 18 15.10 13.17 -30.98
CA VAL A 18 15.50 14.45 -31.58
C VAL A 18 16.02 15.44 -30.52
N TRP A 19 15.47 15.40 -29.31
CA TRP A 19 15.91 16.22 -28.18
C TRP A 19 17.21 15.72 -27.53
N GLY A 20 17.74 14.57 -27.97
CA GLY A 20 18.95 13.95 -27.41
C GLY A 20 18.70 13.14 -26.14
N GLU A 21 17.44 12.85 -25.81
CA GLU A 21 17.00 12.15 -24.59
C GLU A 21 16.88 10.65 -24.82
N ALA A 22 17.99 10.00 -25.21
CA ALA A 22 18.00 8.60 -25.64
C ALA A 22 17.49 7.62 -24.56
N GLU A 23 17.79 7.87 -23.28
CA GLU A 23 17.32 7.01 -22.19
C GLU A 23 15.80 7.11 -21.97
N LEU A 24 15.22 8.31 -22.12
CA LEU A 24 13.78 8.53 -22.02
C LEU A 24 13.04 7.99 -23.25
N SER A 25 13.64 8.10 -24.43
CA SER A 25 13.13 7.47 -25.66
C SER A 25 13.02 5.95 -25.49
N ALA A 26 14.11 5.31 -25.05
CA ALA A 26 14.12 3.88 -24.74
C ALA A 26 13.12 3.50 -23.64
N LEU A 27 12.83 4.41 -22.69
CA LEU A 27 11.82 4.22 -21.64
C LEU A 27 10.42 4.17 -22.24
N VAL A 28 10.08 5.13 -23.09
CA VAL A 28 8.78 5.13 -23.77
C VAL A 28 8.62 3.89 -24.65
N GLU A 29 9.68 3.44 -25.33
CA GLU A 29 9.65 2.24 -26.18
C GLU A 29 9.33 0.96 -25.41
N ARG A 30 9.87 0.77 -24.21
CA ARG A 30 9.62 -0.42 -23.38
C ARG A 30 8.36 -0.33 -22.52
N SER A 31 7.67 0.81 -22.56
CA SER A 31 6.47 1.09 -21.76
C SER A 31 5.20 0.79 -22.57
N ALA A 32 4.09 0.56 -21.87
CA ALA A 32 2.77 0.50 -22.50
C ALA A 32 2.10 1.87 -22.45
N VAL A 33 1.48 2.28 -23.55
CA VAL A 33 0.79 3.58 -23.67
C VAL A 33 -0.65 3.35 -24.11
N GLU A 34 -1.57 3.90 -23.33
CA GLU A 34 -3.01 3.76 -23.56
C GLU A 34 -3.74 5.10 -23.43
N LEU A 35 -4.85 5.25 -24.16
CA LEU A 35 -5.75 6.40 -24.01
C LEU A 35 -6.78 6.07 -22.91
N ALA A 36 -6.82 6.87 -21.86
CA ALA A 36 -7.75 6.68 -20.74
C ALA A 36 -9.15 7.23 -21.07
N GLY A 37 -10.09 6.33 -21.36
CA GLY A 37 -11.49 6.68 -21.62
C GLY A 37 -11.67 7.46 -22.93
N ALA A 38 -12.76 8.21 -23.02
CA ALA A 38 -13.00 9.08 -24.18
C ALA A 38 -12.29 10.42 -24.02
N ALA A 39 -11.89 11.01 -25.15
CA ALA A 39 -11.36 12.36 -25.19
C ALA A 39 -12.41 13.38 -24.74
N ASP A 40 -11.98 14.34 -23.95
CA ASP A 40 -12.78 15.49 -23.56
C ASP A 40 -12.87 16.47 -24.73
N ARG A 41 -14.00 17.16 -24.87
CA ARG A 41 -14.16 18.20 -25.88
C ARG A 41 -13.95 19.56 -25.24
N TRP A 42 -12.91 20.26 -25.70
CA TRP A 42 -12.59 21.60 -25.22
C TRP A 42 -12.88 22.62 -26.31
N SER A 43 -13.37 23.80 -25.92
CA SER A 43 -13.50 24.94 -26.81
C SER A 43 -12.30 25.87 -26.61
N MET A 44 -11.46 26.00 -27.64
CA MET A 44 -10.30 26.89 -27.65
C MET A 44 -10.53 28.01 -28.68
N GLY A 45 -11.08 29.13 -28.22
CA GLY A 45 -11.52 30.22 -29.09
C GLY A 45 -12.70 29.78 -29.96
N SER A 46 -12.52 29.79 -31.29
CA SER A 46 -13.54 29.34 -32.25
C SER A 46 -13.41 27.88 -32.67
N ARG A 47 -12.49 27.11 -32.07
CA ARG A 47 -12.20 25.71 -32.42
C ARG A 47 -12.65 24.78 -31.30
N GLU A 48 -13.13 23.61 -31.69
CA GLU A 48 -13.27 22.47 -30.78
C GLU A 48 -12.07 21.56 -30.94
N VAL A 49 -11.49 21.13 -29.81
CA VAL A 49 -10.37 20.18 -29.80
C VAL A 49 -10.73 18.97 -28.93
N CYS A 50 -10.26 17.80 -29.34
CA CYS A 50 -10.32 16.57 -28.56
C CYS A 50 -9.08 16.49 -27.66
N ALA A 51 -9.29 16.61 -26.36
CA ALA A 51 -8.25 16.54 -25.35
C ALA A 51 -8.14 15.10 -24.83
N TYR A 52 -6.99 14.47 -25.05
CA TYR A 52 -6.76 13.07 -24.68
C TYR A 52 -6.10 12.94 -23.32
N ARG A 53 -6.56 11.96 -22.53
CA ARG A 53 -5.90 11.50 -21.31
C ARG A 53 -5.07 10.29 -21.66
N VAL A 54 -3.79 10.30 -21.30
CA VAL A 54 -2.84 9.25 -21.66
C VAL A 54 -2.30 8.58 -20.40
N VAL A 55 -2.24 7.26 -20.42
CA VAL A 55 -1.60 6.45 -19.38
C VAL A 55 -0.29 5.91 -19.91
N LEU A 56 0.79 6.18 -19.18
CA LEU A 56 2.10 5.58 -19.41
C LEU A 56 2.35 4.55 -18.31
N THR A 57 2.27 3.28 -18.68
CA THR A 57 2.50 2.15 -17.78
C THR A 57 3.95 1.70 -17.87
N VAL A 58 4.69 1.82 -16.76
CA VAL A 58 6.15 1.67 -16.71
C VAL A 58 6.60 0.60 -15.72
N SER A 59 7.84 0.12 -15.86
CA SER A 59 8.46 -0.77 -14.88
C SER A 59 8.66 -0.08 -13.52
N ALA A 60 8.84 -0.85 -12.43
CA ALA A 60 9.14 -0.28 -11.11
C ALA A 60 10.40 0.60 -11.10
N THR A 61 11.44 0.21 -11.85
CA THR A 61 12.68 0.98 -11.97
C THR A 61 12.44 2.34 -12.65
N ASP A 62 11.69 2.34 -13.75
CA ASP A 62 11.36 3.56 -14.49
C ASP A 62 10.40 4.46 -13.70
N HIS A 63 9.45 3.87 -12.97
CA HIS A 63 8.57 4.60 -12.07
C HIS A 63 9.37 5.36 -11.00
N VAL A 64 10.33 4.68 -10.36
CA VAL A 64 11.20 5.31 -9.35
C VAL A 64 12.06 6.40 -9.97
N LEU A 65 12.60 6.18 -11.18
CA LEU A 65 13.39 7.19 -11.89
C LEU A 65 12.57 8.46 -12.16
N LEU A 66 11.39 8.33 -12.75
CA LEU A 66 10.53 9.45 -13.14
C LEU A 66 9.92 10.17 -11.93
N THR A 67 9.59 9.45 -10.85
CA THR A 67 9.06 10.07 -9.62
C THR A 67 10.14 10.76 -8.79
N ALA A 68 11.38 10.26 -8.83
CA ALA A 68 12.51 10.88 -8.14
C ALA A 68 13.06 12.13 -8.88
N GLN A 69 12.83 12.23 -10.20
CA GLN A 69 13.36 13.31 -11.03
C GLN A 69 12.23 14.02 -11.79
N PRO A 70 11.58 15.04 -11.19
CA PRO A 70 10.44 15.73 -11.80
C PRO A 70 10.72 16.32 -13.19
N ASN A 71 11.97 16.73 -13.45
CA ASN A 71 12.38 17.25 -14.74
C ASN A 71 12.27 16.18 -15.84
N LEU A 72 12.65 14.93 -15.57
CA LEU A 72 12.54 13.84 -16.54
C LEU A 72 11.08 13.56 -16.88
N LEU A 73 10.20 13.53 -15.88
CA LEU A 73 8.77 13.35 -16.10
C LEU A 73 8.17 14.52 -16.88
N SER A 74 8.61 15.76 -16.63
CA SER A 74 8.19 16.91 -17.42
C SER A 74 8.62 16.78 -18.88
N THR A 75 9.87 16.38 -19.14
CA THR A 75 10.37 16.16 -20.50
C THR A 75 9.55 15.10 -21.24
N VAL A 76 9.23 13.98 -20.58
CA VAL A 76 8.35 12.95 -21.16
C VAL A 76 6.97 13.53 -21.45
N ARG A 77 6.37 14.26 -20.52
CA ARG A 77 5.06 14.90 -20.71
C ARG A 77 5.07 15.88 -21.88
N ASP A 78 6.11 16.68 -22.03
CA ASP A 78 6.24 17.64 -23.11
C ASP A 78 6.37 16.94 -24.47
N ALA A 79 7.07 15.80 -24.53
CA ALA A 79 7.14 14.97 -25.73
C ALA A 79 5.76 14.40 -26.11
N PHE A 80 5.00 13.89 -25.13
CA PHE A 80 3.63 13.42 -25.36
C PHE A 80 2.69 14.55 -25.78
N ALA A 81 2.81 15.73 -25.17
CA ALA A 81 2.00 16.90 -25.53
C ALA A 81 2.29 17.36 -26.96
N ALA A 82 3.57 17.42 -27.33
CA ALA A 82 3.98 17.77 -28.69
C ALA A 82 3.56 16.71 -29.72
N ALA A 83 3.61 15.42 -29.37
CA ALA A 83 3.15 14.35 -30.24
C ALA A 83 1.62 14.32 -30.42
N ALA A 84 0.85 14.68 -29.38
CA ALA A 84 -0.61 14.73 -29.42
C ALA A 84 -1.14 16.01 -30.09
N ARG A 85 -0.34 17.08 -30.16
CA ARG A 85 -0.80 18.39 -30.62
C ARG A 85 -1.03 18.42 -32.13
N THR A 86 -2.29 18.66 -32.50
CA THR A 86 -2.70 18.99 -33.87
C THR A 86 -3.71 20.14 -33.82
N PRO A 87 -4.20 20.67 -34.96
CA PRO A 87 -5.28 21.66 -34.94
C PRO A 87 -6.57 21.18 -34.24
N GLU A 88 -6.76 19.87 -34.08
CA GLU A 88 -8.00 19.23 -33.59
C GLU A 88 -7.78 18.44 -32.29
N THR A 89 -6.53 18.27 -31.84
CA THR A 89 -6.19 17.39 -30.71
C THR A 89 -5.17 18.01 -29.77
N GLU A 90 -5.34 17.78 -28.48
CA GLU A 90 -4.42 18.20 -27.43
C GLU A 90 -4.24 17.08 -26.40
N LEU A 91 -3.19 17.19 -25.58
CA LEU A 91 -3.00 16.34 -24.40
C LEU A 91 -3.66 17.02 -23.20
N GLU A 92 -4.65 16.37 -22.60
CA GLU A 92 -5.25 16.80 -21.33
C GLU A 92 -4.32 16.47 -20.16
N SER A 93 -3.91 15.21 -20.05
CA SER A 93 -3.07 14.73 -18.95
C SER A 93 -2.27 13.49 -19.35
N LEU A 94 -1.13 13.34 -18.67
CA LEU A 94 -0.30 12.14 -18.72
C LEU A 94 -0.23 11.56 -17.30
N SER A 95 -0.86 10.40 -17.11
CA SER A 95 -0.81 9.64 -15.86
C SER A 95 0.29 8.58 -15.93
N LEU A 96 1.17 8.57 -14.93
CA LEU A 96 2.18 7.53 -14.76
C LEU A 96 1.60 6.41 -13.89
N VAL A 97 1.62 5.16 -14.38
CA VAL A 97 1.11 3.99 -13.65
C VAL A 97 2.18 2.90 -13.60
N LEU A 98 2.23 2.16 -12.49
CA LEU A 98 3.14 1.03 -12.34
C LEU A 98 2.60 -0.20 -13.10
N ALA A 99 3.47 -0.84 -13.90
CA ALA A 99 3.22 -2.16 -14.44
C ALA A 99 3.15 -3.19 -13.31
N LEU A 100 1.94 -3.65 -12.98
CA LEU A 100 1.75 -4.66 -11.94
C LEU A 100 2.02 -6.07 -12.49
N PRO A 101 2.65 -6.97 -11.70
CA PRO A 101 2.88 -8.35 -12.12
C PRO A 101 1.56 -9.05 -12.47
N PRO A 102 1.51 -9.87 -13.53
CA PRO A 102 0.33 -10.65 -13.86
C PRO A 102 0.05 -11.65 -12.73
N THR A 103 -1.08 -11.50 -12.05
CA THR A 103 -1.40 -12.33 -10.87
C THR A 103 -2.08 -13.66 -11.20
N GLY A 104 -2.01 -14.14 -12.45
CA GLY A 104 -2.60 -15.42 -12.86
C GLY A 104 -4.13 -15.47 -12.83
N VAL A 105 -4.80 -14.49 -12.23
CA VAL A 105 -6.23 -14.23 -12.37
C VAL A 105 -6.42 -13.38 -13.62
N GLY A 106 -6.73 -14.04 -14.73
CA GLY A 106 -6.88 -13.39 -16.03
C GLY A 106 -7.94 -12.30 -15.97
N PHE A 107 -7.53 -11.05 -16.18
CA PHE A 107 -8.46 -9.91 -16.20
C PHE A 107 -9.14 -9.69 -17.54
N HIS A 108 -8.81 -10.45 -18.60
CA HIS A 108 -9.52 -10.36 -19.87
C HIS A 108 -9.66 -11.71 -20.57
N ARG A 109 -10.78 -12.38 -20.31
CA ARG A 109 -11.52 -13.13 -21.33
C ARG A 109 -12.98 -13.17 -20.89
N HIS A 110 -13.88 -13.13 -21.88
CA HIS A 110 -15.34 -13.30 -21.80
C HIS A 110 -16.15 -11.98 -21.73
N ALA A 111 -17.31 -11.83 -22.34
CA ALA A 111 -18.05 -12.64 -23.31
C ALA A 111 -19.36 -11.90 -23.71
N TYR A 112 -19.43 -10.58 -23.61
CA TYR A 112 -20.68 -9.85 -23.87
C TYR A 112 -20.42 -8.61 -24.73
N ARG A 113 -20.94 -8.66 -25.96
CA ARG A 113 -20.79 -7.66 -27.01
C ARG A 113 -21.64 -6.40 -26.79
N ASP A 114 -22.66 -6.47 -25.92
CA ASP A 114 -23.73 -5.46 -25.85
C ASP A 114 -24.09 -4.99 -24.43
N ALA A 115 -23.19 -5.14 -23.44
CA ALA A 115 -23.41 -4.50 -22.14
C ALA A 115 -22.97 -3.02 -22.20
N PRO A 116 -23.80 -2.05 -21.76
CA PRO A 116 -23.40 -0.64 -21.72
C PRO A 116 -22.13 -0.51 -20.88
N MET A 117 -21.05 -0.05 -21.50
CA MET A 117 -19.71 0.05 -20.90
C MET A 117 -19.74 0.99 -19.70
N ALA A 118 -19.83 0.43 -18.49
CA ALA A 118 -19.39 1.12 -17.29
C ALA A 118 -17.86 1.31 -17.42
N ARG A 119 -17.48 2.55 -17.70
CA ARG A 119 -16.19 3.05 -18.21
C ARG A 119 -14.98 2.97 -17.27
N ALA A 120 -15.06 2.27 -16.14
CA ALA A 120 -13.92 2.15 -15.23
C ALA A 120 -13.19 0.83 -15.50
N GLU A 121 -11.91 0.90 -15.85
CA GLU A 121 -11.03 -0.27 -15.76
C GLU A 121 -11.18 -0.87 -14.36
N PRO A 122 -11.42 -2.20 -14.25
CA PRO A 122 -11.60 -2.79 -12.93
C PRO A 122 -10.31 -2.58 -12.13
N PRO A 123 -10.41 -2.15 -10.86
CA PRO A 123 -9.23 -1.79 -10.09
C PRO A 123 -8.32 -3.00 -9.88
N PRO A 124 -7.00 -2.76 -9.76
CA PRO A 124 -6.04 -3.84 -9.65
C PRO A 124 -6.33 -4.70 -8.42
N PRO A 125 -6.19 -6.03 -8.52
CA PRO A 125 -6.44 -6.92 -7.40
C PRO A 125 -5.41 -6.67 -6.28
N PRO A 126 -5.77 -6.89 -5.00
CA PRO A 126 -4.88 -6.59 -3.87
C PRO A 126 -3.51 -7.27 -3.95
N ALA A 127 -3.48 -8.51 -4.46
CA ALA A 127 -2.25 -9.26 -4.65
C ALA A 127 -1.30 -8.63 -5.68
N ALA A 128 -1.85 -7.98 -6.73
CA ALA A 128 -1.06 -7.30 -7.74
C ALA A 128 -0.47 -6.01 -7.18
N VAL A 129 -1.27 -5.24 -6.44
CA VAL A 129 -0.83 -4.03 -5.73
C VAL A 129 0.29 -4.37 -4.76
N LEU A 130 0.12 -5.40 -3.93
CA LEU A 130 1.13 -5.84 -2.98
C LEU A 130 2.44 -6.25 -3.67
N SER A 131 2.34 -7.02 -4.75
CA SER A 131 3.51 -7.46 -5.52
C SER A 131 4.22 -6.29 -6.21
N GLY A 132 3.46 -5.35 -6.77
CA GLY A 132 3.99 -4.12 -7.36
C GLY A 132 4.69 -3.24 -6.33
N ALA A 133 4.10 -3.06 -5.15
CA ALA A 133 4.71 -2.32 -4.04
C ALA A 133 6.04 -2.94 -3.60
N ALA A 134 6.13 -4.27 -3.54
CA ALA A 134 7.38 -4.97 -3.23
C ALA A 134 8.46 -4.70 -4.30
N GLU A 135 8.11 -4.73 -5.58
CA GLU A 135 9.05 -4.41 -6.67
C GLU A 135 9.46 -2.93 -6.67
N LEU A 136 8.58 -1.99 -6.26
CA LEU A 136 8.96 -0.59 -6.02
C LEU A 136 9.98 -0.46 -4.88
N CYS A 137 9.78 -1.14 -3.75
CA CYS A 137 10.74 -1.13 -2.64
C CYS A 137 12.11 -1.71 -3.08
N LYS A 138 12.09 -2.78 -3.88
CA LYS A 138 13.30 -3.35 -4.49
C LYS A 138 14.00 -2.36 -5.42
N ALA A 139 13.27 -1.66 -6.29
CA ALA A 139 13.81 -0.64 -7.18
C ALA A 139 14.42 0.55 -6.40
N ARG A 140 13.80 0.92 -5.27
CA ARG A 140 14.32 1.92 -4.30
C ARG A 140 15.50 1.41 -3.45
N LYS A 141 15.90 0.14 -3.62
CA LYS A 141 16.92 -0.55 -2.82
C LYS A 141 16.57 -0.64 -1.32
N ASN A 142 15.29 -0.56 -0.97
CA ASN A 142 14.81 -0.73 0.40
C ASN A 142 14.45 -2.21 0.65
N ARG A 143 15.46 -3.00 1.03
CA ARG A 143 15.33 -4.45 1.25
C ARG A 143 14.44 -4.82 2.43
N ASP A 144 14.43 -4.00 3.48
CA ASP A 144 13.59 -4.21 4.65
C ASP A 144 12.11 -4.10 4.27
N ALA A 145 11.72 -2.99 3.64
CA ALA A 145 10.33 -2.79 3.19
C ALA A 145 9.90 -3.84 2.15
N GLU A 146 10.80 -4.20 1.22
CA GLU A 146 10.56 -5.29 0.27
C GLU A 146 10.24 -6.61 1.00
N GLY A 147 11.07 -6.98 1.98
CA GLY A 147 10.89 -8.22 2.74
C GLY A 147 9.57 -8.27 3.50
N ILE A 148 9.16 -7.14 4.09
CA ILE A 148 7.87 -7.01 4.79
C ILE A 148 6.71 -7.21 3.81
N LEU A 149 6.71 -6.49 2.67
CA LEU A 149 5.62 -6.58 1.68
C LEU A 149 5.48 -7.97 1.06
N ARG A 150 6.60 -8.69 0.84
CA ARG A 150 6.56 -10.06 0.31
C ARG A 150 5.88 -11.08 1.24
N ARG A 151 5.89 -10.82 2.56
CA ARG A 151 5.24 -11.69 3.56
C ARG A 151 3.87 -11.18 4.02
N ALA A 152 3.55 -9.93 3.74
CA ALA A 152 2.27 -9.33 4.10
C ALA A 152 1.10 -9.97 3.32
N SER A 153 -0.12 -9.70 3.78
CA SER A 153 -1.34 -9.91 3.01
C SER A 153 -2.11 -8.59 2.86
N MET A 154 -2.95 -8.50 1.82
CA MET A 154 -3.68 -7.26 1.52
C MET A 154 -5.15 -7.55 1.29
N GLU A 155 -5.99 -6.79 1.98
CA GLU A 155 -7.44 -6.76 1.76
C GLU A 155 -7.83 -5.43 1.13
N GLN A 156 -8.84 -5.46 0.27
CA GLN A 156 -9.42 -4.27 -0.35
C GLN A 156 -10.89 -4.18 0.01
N SER A 157 -11.30 -2.97 0.34
CA SER A 157 -12.69 -2.60 0.60
C SER A 157 -12.99 -1.25 -0.05
N TYR A 158 -14.27 -0.95 -0.23
CA TYR A 158 -14.72 0.36 -0.66
C TYR A 158 -15.44 1.03 0.49
N VAL A 159 -15.02 2.25 0.81
CA VAL A 159 -15.71 3.08 1.78
C VAL A 159 -16.48 4.13 1.00
N GLN A 160 -17.80 4.20 1.20
CA GLN A 160 -18.59 5.32 0.68
C GLN A 160 -18.24 6.58 1.49
N ALA A 161 -17.55 7.52 0.86
CA ALA A 161 -17.29 8.83 1.43
C ALA A 161 -18.09 9.87 0.64
N ALA A 162 -19.20 10.34 1.24
CA ALA A 162 -20.09 11.41 0.78
C ALA A 162 -20.66 11.30 -0.65
N ALA A 163 -19.81 11.37 -1.69
CA ALA A 163 -20.20 11.39 -3.11
C ALA A 163 -19.32 10.49 -4.03
N ARG A 164 -18.23 9.90 -3.53
CA ARG A 164 -17.38 8.95 -4.27
C ARG A 164 -16.98 7.78 -3.37
N SER A 165 -16.97 6.57 -3.93
CA SER A 165 -16.38 5.41 -3.26
C SER A 165 -14.86 5.57 -3.25
N MET A 166 -14.25 5.65 -2.06
CA MET A 166 -12.80 5.63 -1.92
C MET A 166 -12.33 4.20 -1.70
N ARG A 167 -11.28 3.81 -2.42
CA ARG A 167 -10.63 2.51 -2.22
C ARG A 167 -9.84 2.52 -0.92
N ARG A 168 -10.06 1.50 -0.10
CA ARG A 168 -9.35 1.29 1.15
C ARG A 168 -8.61 -0.03 1.10
N PHE A 169 -7.29 0.03 1.25
CA PHE A 169 -6.44 -1.13 1.43
C PHE A 169 -6.09 -1.32 2.90
N LEU A 170 -6.21 -2.55 3.38
CA LEU A 170 -5.70 -2.98 4.68
C LEU A 170 -4.49 -3.89 4.42
N LEU A 171 -3.30 -3.39 4.73
CA LEU A 171 -2.05 -4.13 4.67
C LEU A 171 -1.84 -4.85 6.00
N ARG A 172 -2.01 -6.17 5.99
CA ARG A 172 -1.82 -7.03 7.15
C ARG A 172 -0.37 -7.49 7.22
N LEU A 173 0.30 -7.13 8.32
CA LEU A 173 1.70 -7.43 8.58
C LEU A 173 1.84 -8.50 9.65
N ASP A 174 2.91 -9.28 9.57
CA ASP A 174 3.30 -10.16 10.65
C ASP A 174 3.49 -9.35 11.94
N PRO A 175 3.21 -9.92 13.13
CA PRO A 175 3.31 -9.21 14.40
C PRO A 175 4.62 -8.45 14.60
N ALA A 176 5.75 -9.08 14.30
CA ALA A 176 7.08 -8.47 14.39
C ALA A 176 7.25 -7.24 13.49
N ASP A 177 6.79 -7.33 12.25
CA ASP A 177 6.86 -6.25 11.28
C ASP A 177 5.93 -5.10 11.68
N PHE A 178 4.73 -5.40 12.20
CA PHE A 178 3.79 -4.41 12.72
C PHE A 178 4.41 -3.60 13.88
N ALA A 179 5.03 -4.24 14.87
CA ALA A 179 5.72 -3.50 15.93
C ALA A 179 6.97 -2.77 15.46
N ARG A 180 7.65 -3.26 14.41
CA ARG A 180 8.80 -2.59 13.81
C ARG A 180 8.38 -1.26 13.19
N ILE A 181 7.34 -1.24 12.36
CA ILE A 181 6.87 -0.01 11.70
C ILE A 181 6.33 1.03 12.69
N GLU A 182 5.79 0.62 13.84
CA GLU A 182 5.39 1.57 14.90
C GLU A 182 6.59 2.25 15.58
N ARG A 183 7.77 1.63 15.54
CA ARG A 183 9.00 2.18 16.12
C ARG A 183 9.85 2.94 15.09
N ASP A 184 9.59 2.72 13.81
CA ASP A 184 10.34 3.25 12.68
C ASP A 184 9.39 3.94 11.69
N PRO A 185 9.02 5.22 11.94
CA PRO A 185 8.12 5.96 11.06
C PRO A 185 8.59 6.05 9.60
N PRO A 186 9.89 6.28 9.29
CA PRO A 186 10.38 6.23 7.91
C PRO A 186 10.11 4.91 7.18
N LEU A 187 10.19 3.78 7.88
CA LEU A 187 9.84 2.47 7.32
C LEU A 187 8.33 2.38 7.03
N ALA A 188 7.48 2.86 7.96
CA ALA A 188 6.03 2.91 7.76
C ALA A 188 5.67 3.78 6.55
N GLU A 189 6.25 4.96 6.42
CA GLU A 189 6.07 5.85 5.27
C GLU A 189 6.53 5.22 3.96
N SER A 190 7.66 4.51 3.97
CA SER A 190 8.18 3.79 2.81
C SER A 190 7.19 2.74 2.30
N LEU A 191 6.58 1.97 3.20
CA LEU A 191 5.54 0.98 2.88
C LEU A 191 4.27 1.65 2.35
N LEU A 192 3.80 2.72 3.01
CA LEU A 192 2.62 3.48 2.60
C LEU A 192 2.79 4.10 1.20
N SER A 193 3.94 4.73 0.93
CA SER A 193 4.24 5.30 -0.38
C SER A 193 4.28 4.22 -1.45
N ALA A 194 4.97 3.09 -1.22
CA ALA A 194 5.05 2.03 -2.21
C ALA A 194 3.67 1.43 -2.55
N VAL A 195 2.82 1.20 -1.55
CA VAL A 195 1.45 0.70 -1.78
C VAL A 195 0.58 1.75 -2.48
N ARG A 196 0.73 3.04 -2.14
CA ARG A 196 -0.01 4.12 -2.79
C ARG A 196 0.32 4.22 -4.27
N ASP A 197 1.60 4.19 -4.60
CA ASP A 197 2.08 4.27 -5.97
C ASP A 197 1.65 3.03 -6.79
N ALA A 198 1.69 1.84 -6.19
CA ALA A 198 1.23 0.62 -6.84
C ALA A 198 -0.30 0.54 -6.99
N ALA A 199 -1.07 1.22 -6.12
CA ALA A 199 -2.53 1.28 -6.18
C ALA A 199 -3.06 2.38 -7.11
N ALA A 200 -2.19 3.31 -7.52
CA ALA A 200 -2.57 4.45 -8.34
C ALA A 200 -3.07 3.99 -9.71
N THR A 201 -4.20 4.57 -10.12
CA THR A 201 -4.82 4.37 -11.44
C THR A 201 -5.10 5.71 -12.08
N ALA A 202 -5.25 5.76 -13.40
CA ALA A 202 -5.47 7.02 -14.15
C ALA A 202 -6.66 7.84 -13.63
N ASP A 203 -7.78 7.19 -13.26
CA ASP A 203 -9.00 7.86 -12.81
C ASP A 203 -9.10 8.05 -11.29
N ASP A 204 -8.22 7.42 -10.51
CA ASP A 204 -8.27 7.46 -9.04
C ASP A 204 -6.87 7.30 -8.43
N PRO A 205 -6.21 8.41 -8.08
CA PRO A 205 -4.87 8.38 -7.48
C PRO A 205 -4.91 8.18 -5.96
N ALA A 206 -6.08 8.21 -5.32
CA ALA A 206 -6.20 8.32 -3.88
C ALA A 206 -6.77 7.05 -3.24
N SER A 207 -5.90 6.27 -2.60
CA SER A 207 -6.29 5.13 -1.78
C SER A 207 -5.97 5.38 -0.30
N ALA A 208 -6.93 5.07 0.57
CA ALA A 208 -6.70 5.02 2.01
C ALA A 208 -5.98 3.70 2.35
N ILE A 209 -4.83 3.78 3.01
CA ILE A 209 -4.03 2.60 3.36
C ILE A 209 -3.92 2.53 4.87
N HIS A 210 -4.25 1.37 5.43
CA HIS A 210 -4.17 1.11 6.87
C HIS A 210 -3.30 -0.11 7.12
N PHE A 211 -2.58 -0.10 8.24
CA PHE A 211 -1.87 -1.28 8.73
C PHE A 211 -2.78 -2.09 9.65
N GLY A 212 -2.66 -3.41 9.56
CA GLY A 212 -3.30 -4.35 10.47
C GLY A 212 -2.37 -5.50 10.84
N LEU A 213 -2.72 -6.25 11.87
CA LEU A 213 -2.03 -7.49 12.23
C LEU A 213 -2.52 -8.66 11.38
N ARG A 214 -1.58 -9.46 10.92
CA ARG A 214 -1.78 -10.74 10.26
C ARG A 214 -1.83 -11.84 11.32
N LEU A 215 -2.93 -12.58 11.36
CA LEU A 215 -3.22 -13.61 12.38
C LEU A 215 -3.33 -15.03 11.82
N ASP A 216 -3.26 -15.17 10.50
CA ASP A 216 -3.32 -16.42 9.75
C ASP A 216 -1.92 -16.99 9.43
N GLY A 217 -0.85 -16.43 10.04
CA GLY A 217 0.53 -16.88 9.87
C GLY A 217 1.00 -17.86 10.95
N PRO A 218 2.18 -18.49 10.79
CA PRO A 218 2.78 -19.33 11.83
C PRO A 218 3.07 -18.47 13.07
N LEU A 219 2.38 -18.77 14.17
CA LEU A 219 2.57 -18.07 15.42
C LEU A 219 3.92 -18.47 16.03
N PRO A 220 4.77 -17.51 16.45
CA PRO A 220 5.98 -17.85 17.16
C PRO A 220 5.61 -18.57 18.47
N GLU A 221 6.39 -19.59 18.83
CA GLU A 221 6.18 -20.35 20.06
C GLU A 221 6.25 -19.41 21.27
N LEU A 222 5.26 -19.48 22.16
CA LEU A 222 5.21 -18.72 23.41
C LEU A 222 6.15 -19.38 24.43
N LEU A 223 7.09 -18.60 24.97
CA LEU A 223 7.98 -19.07 26.03
C LEU A 223 7.32 -18.86 27.39
N ASP A 224 7.69 -19.62 28.40
CA ASP A 224 7.42 -19.21 29.79
C ASP A 224 8.21 -17.93 30.08
N PRO A 225 7.60 -16.85 30.62
CA PRO A 225 6.26 -16.76 31.23
C PRO A 225 5.13 -16.21 30.33
N GLU A 226 5.39 -15.94 29.05
CA GLU A 226 4.40 -15.47 28.05
C GLU A 226 3.25 -16.47 27.86
N ALA A 227 3.57 -17.78 27.86
CA ALA A 227 2.59 -18.86 27.71
C ALA A 227 1.52 -18.84 28.82
N ARG A 228 1.91 -18.55 30.06
CA ARG A 228 0.98 -18.40 31.20
C ARG A 228 0.04 -17.22 31.03
N LEU A 229 0.56 -16.08 30.58
CA LEU A 229 -0.28 -14.92 30.28
C LEU A 229 -1.25 -15.22 29.13
N ALA A 230 -0.78 -15.89 28.07
CA ALA A 230 -1.61 -16.25 26.93
C ALA A 230 -2.74 -17.21 27.31
N LEU A 231 -2.49 -18.22 28.16
CA LEU A 231 -3.51 -19.11 28.70
C LEU A 231 -4.60 -18.35 29.46
N SER A 232 -4.19 -17.48 30.39
CA SER A 232 -5.13 -16.68 31.19
C SER A 232 -5.95 -15.69 30.33
N LEU A 233 -5.36 -15.14 29.26
CA LEU A 233 -6.06 -14.29 28.30
C LEU A 233 -7.04 -15.09 27.42
N ALA A 234 -6.66 -16.30 27.00
CA ALA A 234 -7.51 -17.16 26.19
C ALA A 234 -8.81 -17.56 26.93
N GLU A 235 -8.73 -17.85 28.24
CA GLU A 235 -9.90 -18.07 29.10
C GLU A 235 -10.86 -16.86 29.13
N LYS A 236 -10.34 -15.67 28.84
CA LYS A 236 -11.10 -14.40 28.78
C LYS A 236 -11.48 -14.01 27.34
N GLY A 237 -11.31 -14.90 26.38
CA GLY A 237 -11.63 -14.67 24.96
C GLY A 237 -10.67 -13.70 24.27
N VAL A 238 -9.45 -13.53 24.78
CA VAL A 238 -8.41 -12.66 24.21
C VAL A 238 -7.29 -13.52 23.64
N ALA A 239 -6.99 -13.34 22.35
CA ALA A 239 -5.85 -13.98 21.71
C ALA A 239 -4.57 -13.22 22.07
N CYS A 240 -3.52 -13.95 22.45
CA CYS A 240 -2.21 -13.39 22.74
C CYS A 240 -1.19 -13.97 21.77
N VAL A 241 -0.47 -13.12 21.04
CA VAL A 241 0.56 -13.54 20.09
C VAL A 241 1.87 -12.84 20.37
N PRO A 242 3.01 -13.55 20.35
CA PRO A 242 4.30 -12.91 20.48
C PRO A 242 4.59 -12.09 19.22
N VAL A 243 5.04 -10.86 19.45
CA VAL A 243 5.30 -9.84 18.44
C VAL A 243 6.80 -9.71 18.21
N ALA A 244 7.59 -9.49 19.26
CA ALA A 244 9.03 -9.33 19.14
C ALA A 244 9.73 -9.81 20.40
N ARG A 245 10.93 -10.36 20.26
CA ARG A 245 11.86 -10.62 21.35
C ARG A 245 13.13 -9.84 21.13
N LEU A 246 13.45 -9.00 22.08
CA LEU A 246 14.69 -8.24 22.18
C LEU A 246 15.41 -8.73 23.44
N GLU A 247 16.72 -8.53 23.54
CA GLU A 247 17.48 -8.96 24.73
C GLU A 247 16.83 -8.41 26.02
N GLY A 248 16.32 -9.30 26.87
CA GLY A 248 15.64 -8.98 28.14
C GLY A 248 14.23 -8.38 28.03
N LYS A 249 13.63 -8.36 26.83
CA LYS A 249 12.29 -7.80 26.61
C LYS A 249 11.49 -8.57 25.56
N SER A 250 10.31 -9.03 25.94
CA SER A 250 9.31 -9.58 25.02
C SER A 250 8.20 -8.57 24.76
N VAL A 251 7.69 -8.52 23.54
CA VAL A 251 6.47 -7.78 23.19
C VAL A 251 5.46 -8.76 22.66
N LEU A 252 4.24 -8.70 23.19
CA LEU A 252 3.09 -9.51 22.84
C LEU A 252 1.98 -8.59 22.32
N ALA A 253 1.15 -9.07 21.41
CA ALA A 253 -0.11 -8.42 21.03
C ALA A 253 -1.25 -9.21 21.66
N ALA A 254 -2.00 -8.55 22.54
CA ALA A 254 -3.25 -9.05 23.09
C ALA A 254 -4.42 -8.47 22.30
N MET A 255 -5.29 -9.34 21.80
CA MET A 255 -6.32 -9.02 20.82
C MET A 255 -7.66 -9.57 21.28
N GLY A 256 -8.60 -8.68 21.53
CA GLY A 256 -9.98 -9.03 21.88
C GLY A 256 -10.95 -8.43 20.87
N SER A 257 -12.24 -8.66 21.09
CA SER A 257 -13.31 -8.12 20.24
C SER A 257 -13.32 -6.58 20.15
N SER A 258 -12.68 -5.89 21.09
CA SER A 258 -12.71 -4.43 21.22
C SER A 258 -11.47 -3.71 20.67
N GLY A 259 -10.42 -4.45 20.28
CA GLY A 259 -9.20 -3.84 19.75
C GLY A 259 -7.93 -4.66 20.00
N VAL A 260 -6.80 -3.97 19.92
CA VAL A 260 -5.45 -4.53 20.12
C VAL A 260 -4.73 -3.73 21.21
N VAL A 261 -4.03 -4.43 22.10
CA VAL A 261 -3.11 -3.87 23.10
C VAL A 261 -1.76 -4.53 22.92
N LEU A 262 -0.70 -3.72 22.87
CA LEU A 262 0.68 -4.22 22.88
C LEU A 262 1.17 -4.32 24.32
N VAL A 263 1.63 -5.51 24.72
CA VAL A 263 2.10 -5.83 26.06
C VAL A 263 3.60 -6.01 26.02
N GLU A 264 4.33 -5.15 26.71
CA GLU A 264 5.79 -5.23 26.85
C GLU A 264 6.12 -5.96 28.16
N VAL A 265 6.66 -7.17 28.07
CA VAL A 265 7.19 -7.94 29.19
C VAL A 265 8.68 -7.66 29.31
N ALA A 266 9.14 -7.11 30.44
CA ALA A 266 10.55 -6.77 30.64
C ALA A 266 11.07 -7.29 31.99
N SER A 267 12.33 -7.72 32.00
CA SER A 267 13.06 -8.14 33.19
C SER A 267 13.54 -6.90 33.98
N GLY A 268 12.61 -6.10 34.52
CA GLY A 268 12.93 -5.00 35.46
C GLY A 268 12.06 -3.74 35.32
N GLY A 269 11.41 -3.34 36.43
CA GLY A 269 10.77 -2.03 36.63
C GLY A 269 9.24 -2.00 36.45
N GLN A 270 8.52 -1.43 37.43
CA GLN A 270 7.10 -1.11 37.35
C GLN A 270 6.85 -0.11 36.20
N GLY A 271 6.01 -0.47 35.23
CA GLY A 271 5.71 0.37 34.07
C GLY A 271 4.25 0.81 34.03
N THR A 272 4.05 2.12 33.94
CA THR A 272 2.76 2.76 33.63
C THR A 272 2.45 2.67 32.13
N ALA A 273 1.17 2.58 31.80
CA ALA A 273 0.69 2.57 30.41
C ALA A 273 1.01 3.91 29.73
N THR A 274 1.61 3.85 28.52
CA THR A 274 1.88 5.03 27.70
C THR A 274 1.22 4.87 26.33
N ARG A 275 0.60 5.93 25.83
CA ARG A 275 0.15 6.03 24.43
C ARG A 275 1.25 6.67 23.61
N GLY A 276 1.65 6.08 22.50
CA GLY A 276 2.65 6.64 21.60
C GLY A 276 2.36 6.28 20.15
N GLY A 277 2.50 7.25 19.26
CA GLY A 277 2.40 7.08 17.80
C GLY A 277 1.02 7.35 17.20
N GLU A 278 1.02 7.65 15.90
CA GLU A 278 -0.15 7.99 15.06
C GLU A 278 -1.18 6.85 14.95
N VAL A 279 -0.77 5.60 15.22
CA VAL A 279 -1.67 4.45 15.38
C VAL A 279 -2.07 4.37 16.86
N LYS A 280 -3.35 4.57 17.18
CA LYS A 280 -3.88 4.56 18.57
C LYS A 280 -3.91 3.14 19.19
N VAL A 281 -2.82 2.38 19.16
CA VAL A 281 -2.71 1.10 19.86
C VAL A 281 -2.26 1.35 21.29
N SER A 282 -3.04 0.91 22.26
CA SER A 282 -2.68 1.04 23.68
C SER A 282 -1.48 0.15 24.01
N ARG A 283 -0.48 0.66 24.74
CA ARG A 283 0.67 -0.11 25.24
C ARG A 283 0.62 -0.29 26.75
N LEU A 284 0.85 -1.51 27.22
CA LEU A 284 0.95 -1.88 28.63
C LEU A 284 2.34 -2.47 28.91
N ARG A 285 3.02 -2.03 29.97
CA ARG A 285 4.26 -2.63 30.44
C ARG A 285 3.99 -3.55 31.62
N VAL A 286 4.55 -4.74 31.58
CA VAL A 286 4.37 -5.78 32.60
C VAL A 286 5.76 -6.27 33.01
N PRO A 287 6.10 -6.27 34.31
CA PRO A 287 7.34 -6.87 34.76
C PRO A 287 7.24 -8.39 34.64
N GLU A 288 8.30 -9.04 34.17
CA GLU A 288 8.35 -10.50 34.01
C GLU A 288 8.00 -11.25 35.31
N GLY A 289 8.44 -10.72 36.46
CA GLY A 289 8.11 -11.26 37.78
C GLY A 289 6.61 -11.26 38.12
N ALA A 290 5.80 -10.38 37.50
CA ALA A 290 4.35 -10.42 37.67
C ALA A 290 3.70 -11.59 36.92
N LEU A 291 4.40 -12.19 35.95
CA LEU A 291 3.94 -13.37 35.22
C LEU A 291 4.52 -14.68 35.82
N ALA A 292 5.30 -14.57 36.90
CA ALA A 292 5.97 -15.71 37.53
C ALA A 292 4.99 -16.70 38.19
N THR A 293 3.76 -16.31 38.49
CA THR A 293 2.71 -17.16 39.07
C THR A 293 1.42 -17.09 38.23
N ALA A 294 0.56 -18.10 38.35
CA ALA A 294 -0.75 -18.11 37.68
C ALA A 294 -1.65 -16.95 38.15
N GLU A 295 -1.65 -16.66 39.46
CA GLU A 295 -2.40 -15.54 40.03
C GLU A 295 -1.86 -14.17 39.54
N GLY A 296 -0.54 -14.04 39.40
CA GLY A 296 0.07 -12.84 38.82
C GLY A 296 -0.32 -12.66 37.35
N ALA A 297 -0.27 -13.73 36.56
CA ALA A 297 -0.71 -13.72 35.17
C ALA A 297 -2.21 -13.39 35.05
N ASP A 298 -3.05 -13.90 35.95
CA ASP A 298 -4.49 -13.60 35.98
C ASP A 298 -4.74 -12.11 36.25
N ASN A 299 -4.08 -11.54 37.26
CA ASN A 299 -4.15 -10.11 37.58
C ASN A 299 -3.73 -9.23 36.38
N VAL A 300 -2.65 -9.58 35.69
CA VAL A 300 -2.20 -8.87 34.48
C VAL A 300 -3.22 -9.01 33.35
N SER A 301 -3.78 -10.22 33.15
CA SER A 301 -4.77 -10.47 32.09
C SER A 301 -6.03 -9.59 32.26
N VAL A 302 -6.47 -9.36 33.49
CA VAL A 302 -7.60 -8.46 33.81
C VAL A 302 -7.27 -7.02 33.41
N GLN A 303 -6.05 -6.55 33.68
CA GLN A 303 -5.61 -5.20 33.26
C GLN A 303 -5.59 -5.06 31.74
N ILE A 304 -5.15 -6.09 31.02
CA ILE A 304 -5.14 -6.12 29.55
C ILE A 304 -6.55 -6.09 28.99
N VAL A 305 -7.47 -6.90 29.54
CA VAL A 305 -8.90 -6.89 29.14
C VAL A 305 -9.53 -5.52 29.39
N ALA A 306 -9.22 -4.89 30.53
CA ALA A 306 -9.66 -3.52 30.80
C ALA A 306 -9.10 -2.51 29.79
N ALA A 307 -7.81 -2.62 29.45
CA ALA A 307 -7.17 -1.78 28.43
C ALA A 307 -7.78 -1.98 27.03
N LEU A 308 -8.13 -3.22 26.67
CA LEU A 308 -8.87 -3.55 25.44
C LEU A 308 -10.27 -2.94 25.43
N GLY A 309 -10.98 -2.97 26.55
CA GLY A 309 -12.28 -2.32 26.71
C GLY A 309 -12.20 -0.78 26.58
N ALA A 310 -11.12 -0.19 27.10
CA ALA A 310 -10.84 1.24 26.98
C ALA A 310 -10.30 1.65 25.59
N ALA A 311 -9.79 0.69 24.81
CA ALA A 311 -9.33 0.89 23.43
C ALA A 311 -10.47 0.94 22.40
N LYS A 312 -11.74 0.86 22.83
CA LYS A 312 -12.92 1.00 21.95
C LYS A 312 -12.72 2.15 20.96
N ILE A 313 -12.71 1.75 19.69
CA ILE A 313 -12.56 2.59 18.50
C ILE A 313 -13.54 3.78 18.60
N ARG A 314 -12.98 5.00 18.63
CA ARG A 314 -13.64 6.20 18.12
C ARG A 314 -13.26 6.36 16.66
#